data_AF-A0A7V8YY43-F1
#
_entry.id   AF-A0A7V8YY43-F1
#
_cell.length_a   1.000
_cell.length_b   1.000
_cell.length_c   1.000
_cell.angle_alpha   90.00
_cell.angle_beta   90.00
_cell.angle_gamma   90.00
#
_symmetry.space_group_name_H-M   'P 1'
#
loop_
_entity.id
_entity.type
_entity.pdbx_description
1 polymer ?
#
loop_
_entity_poly.entity_id
_entity_poly.type
_entity_poly.pdbx_seq_one_letter_code
_entity_poly.pdbx_strand_id
1 'polypeptide(L)'
;MNTVDKTGTTAETKAIISAWRLGGLDWRTLGWRVWMELYAGGLLTHAAALSFYFLFSLFPLLLFLVTLIGFFAEAGTELRSNLLTFLSRVVPASASTLIYTTVDETAANAEGVRLWLGLISALWFSSLGIVALSESLNSMYGVGESRPWWRIRLSAIGLITALVILIMSALLIMLYGGEIGASIAEYFNQGMFFASAWTIVQVPIAIGFVLVAFGLIYYFAPDLEQKWYWITPGSAVGVALWLIVSFVLRVYLRHFDSYSLTYGSLGAVIVLMLWFYLAGVAILLGGKINSEIENAAAKAGVPLAKERGEKTAPE
;
A
#
# COMPACT_ATOMS: atom_id res chain seq x y z
N MET A 1 -25.93 -2.12 -18.73
CA MET A 1 -26.86 -1.21 -19.43
C MET A 1 -27.26 -0.15 -18.41
N ASN A 2 -26.62 1.03 -18.41
CA ASN A 2 -26.79 2.03 -17.35
C ASN A 2 -28.17 2.70 -17.46
N THR A 3 -29.07 2.37 -16.53
CA THR A 3 -30.37 3.04 -16.40
C THR A 3 -30.16 4.41 -15.77
N VAL A 4 -30.36 5.45 -16.57
CA VAL A 4 -30.33 6.85 -16.11
C VAL A 4 -31.68 7.17 -15.47
N ASP A 5 -31.67 7.50 -14.19
CA ASP A 5 -32.87 7.96 -13.46
C ASP A 5 -33.25 9.40 -13.88
N LYS A 6 -34.48 9.82 -13.59
CA LYS A 6 -35.09 11.13 -13.91
C LYS A 6 -34.29 12.36 -13.43
N THR A 7 -33.27 12.16 -12.59
CA THR A 7 -32.32 13.17 -12.10
C THR A 7 -31.01 13.26 -12.89
N GLY A 8 -30.85 12.50 -13.99
CA GLY A 8 -29.65 12.48 -14.83
C GLY A 8 -28.42 11.83 -14.19
N THR A 9 -28.55 11.27 -12.99
CA THR A 9 -27.46 10.68 -12.21
C THR A 9 -27.44 9.17 -12.38
N THR A 10 -26.31 8.61 -12.83
CA THR A 10 -26.17 7.15 -13.00
C THR A 10 -26.14 6.44 -11.65
N ALA A 11 -26.49 5.15 -11.63
CA ALA A 11 -26.38 4.30 -10.43
C ALA A 11 -24.97 4.36 -9.80
N GLU A 12 -23.94 4.49 -10.63
CA GLU A 12 -22.54 4.62 -10.22
C GLU A 12 -22.28 5.91 -9.45
N THR A 13 -22.78 7.04 -9.95
CA THR A 13 -22.65 8.32 -9.24
C THR A 13 -23.37 8.29 -7.89
N LYS A 14 -24.54 7.63 -7.81
CA LYS A 14 -25.27 7.45 -6.54
C LYS A 14 -24.48 6.59 -5.55
N ALA A 15 -23.87 5.50 -6.00
CA ALA A 15 -23.02 4.64 -5.15
C ALA A 15 -21.80 5.39 -4.61
N ILE A 16 -21.11 6.17 -5.46
CA ILE A 16 -19.96 6.99 -5.03
C ILE A 16 -20.39 8.03 -4.00
N ILE A 17 -21.46 8.78 -4.27
CA ILE A 17 -21.96 9.82 -3.35
C ILE A 17 -22.35 9.18 -2.01
N SER A 18 -23.01 8.02 -2.05
CA SER A 18 -23.38 7.28 -0.84
C SER A 18 -22.16 6.88 -0.03
N ALA A 19 -21.11 6.34 -0.68
CA ALA A 19 -19.89 5.95 0.00
C ALA A 19 -19.24 7.13 0.76
N TRP A 20 -19.13 8.30 0.12
CA TRP A 20 -18.61 9.51 0.76
C TRP A 20 -19.57 10.14 1.78
N ARG A 21 -20.86 9.78 1.74
CA ARG A 21 -21.86 10.06 2.79
C ARG A 21 -21.97 8.93 3.82
N LEU A 22 -20.93 8.11 3.95
CA LEU A 22 -20.82 7.02 4.92
C LEU A 22 -21.94 5.99 4.84
N GLY A 23 -22.53 5.79 3.65
CA GLY A 23 -23.67 4.89 3.45
C GLY A 23 -24.94 5.35 4.18
N GLY A 24 -25.02 6.63 4.54
CA GLY A 24 -26.10 7.19 5.35
C GLY A 24 -25.91 7.04 6.87
N LEU A 25 -24.75 6.55 7.33
CA LEU A 25 -24.43 6.47 8.76
C LEU A 25 -23.94 7.80 9.32
N ASP A 26 -24.25 8.03 10.60
CA ASP A 26 -23.56 9.06 11.39
C ASP A 26 -22.11 8.61 11.71
N TRP A 27 -21.18 9.55 11.74
CA TRP A 27 -19.75 9.29 11.97
C TRP A 27 -19.49 8.64 13.33
N ARG A 28 -20.31 8.96 14.35
CA ARG A 28 -20.25 8.35 15.68
C ARG A 28 -20.62 6.87 15.62
N THR A 29 -21.67 6.55 14.87
CA THR A 29 -22.14 5.17 14.70
C THR A 29 -21.10 4.35 13.94
N LEU A 30 -20.53 4.89 12.86
CA LEU A 30 -19.45 4.24 12.12
C LEU A 30 -18.23 4.00 13.03
N GLY A 31 -17.79 5.04 13.76
CA GLY A 31 -16.68 4.93 14.70
C GLY A 31 -16.92 3.89 15.80
N TRP A 32 -18.12 3.86 16.38
CA TRP A 32 -18.49 2.87 17.39
C TRP A 32 -18.48 1.44 16.83
N ARG A 33 -19.04 1.21 15.64
CA ARG A 33 -19.02 -0.11 14.99
C ARG A 33 -17.59 -0.58 14.73
N VAL A 34 -16.76 0.28 14.14
CA VAL A 34 -15.35 -0.02 13.88
C VAL A 34 -14.59 -0.30 15.19
N TRP A 35 -14.86 0.47 16.25
CA TRP A 35 -14.25 0.27 17.56
C TRP A 35 -14.62 -1.08 18.20
N MET A 36 -15.91 -1.42 18.22
CA MET A 36 -16.36 -2.71 18.75
C MET A 36 -15.72 -3.87 18.00
N GLU A 37 -15.52 -3.71 16.70
CA GLU A 37 -14.94 -4.74 15.85
C GLU A 37 -13.42 -4.80 15.90
N LEU A 38 -12.74 -3.70 16.24
CA LEU A 38 -11.33 -3.72 16.59
C LEU A 38 -11.06 -4.64 17.78
N TYR A 39 -11.94 -4.64 18.78
CA TYR A 39 -11.83 -5.48 19.98
C TYR A 39 -12.37 -6.90 19.78
N ALA A 40 -13.51 -7.07 19.10
CA ALA A 40 -14.18 -8.36 18.98
C ALA A 40 -13.88 -9.12 17.67
N GLY A 41 -13.48 -8.41 16.61
CA GLY A 41 -13.46 -8.92 15.22
C GLY A 41 -12.09 -9.43 14.74
N GLY A 42 -11.15 -9.72 15.64
CA GLY A 42 -9.86 -10.32 15.29
C GLY A 42 -8.94 -9.44 14.42
N LEU A 43 -9.27 -8.17 14.17
CA LEU A 43 -8.50 -7.25 13.32
C LEU A 43 -7.05 -7.14 13.81
N LEU A 44 -6.85 -6.98 15.11
CA LEU A 44 -5.51 -6.92 15.71
C LEU A 44 -4.74 -8.24 15.52
N THR A 45 -5.42 -9.38 15.57
CA THR A 45 -4.82 -10.69 15.31
C THR A 45 -4.38 -10.83 13.86
N HIS A 46 -5.24 -10.42 12.92
CA HIS A 46 -4.90 -10.37 11.49
C HIS A 46 -3.74 -9.41 11.23
N ALA A 47 -3.73 -8.22 11.85
CA ALA A 47 -2.61 -7.28 11.74
C ALA A 47 -1.30 -7.86 12.29
N ALA A 48 -1.34 -8.65 13.36
CA ALA A 48 -0.17 -9.37 13.87
C ALA A 48 0.33 -10.41 12.86
N ALA A 49 -0.56 -11.20 12.26
CA ALA A 49 -0.19 -12.13 11.19
C ALA A 49 0.41 -11.38 9.98
N LEU A 50 -0.20 -10.27 9.56
CA LEU A 50 0.34 -9.43 8.48
C LEU A 50 1.73 -8.91 8.80
N SER A 51 2.02 -8.53 10.05
CA SER A 51 3.37 -8.08 10.42
C SER A 51 4.45 -9.12 10.15
N PHE A 52 4.15 -10.39 10.43
CA PHE A 52 5.04 -11.52 10.14
C PHE A 52 5.19 -11.75 8.64
N TYR A 53 4.08 -11.82 7.89
CA TYR A 53 4.13 -12.05 6.45
C TYR A 53 4.75 -10.88 5.68
N PHE A 54 4.54 -9.64 6.10
CA PHE A 54 5.20 -8.46 5.53
C PHE A 54 6.70 -8.50 5.76
N LEU A 55 7.15 -8.85 6.98
CA LEU A 55 8.57 -9.05 7.26
C LEU A 55 9.17 -10.16 6.39
N PHE A 56 8.46 -11.28 6.25
CA PHE A 56 8.92 -12.40 5.43
C PHE A 56 9.00 -12.04 3.94
N SER A 57 8.02 -11.29 3.43
CA SER A 57 7.99 -10.81 2.04
C SER A 57 8.95 -9.64 1.77
N LEU A 58 9.43 -8.95 2.81
CA LEU A 58 10.33 -7.80 2.65
C LEU A 58 11.65 -8.20 1.99
N PHE A 59 12.30 -9.27 2.44
CA PHE A 59 13.60 -9.66 1.89
C PHE A 59 13.52 -10.03 0.40
N PRO A 60 12.62 -10.93 -0.04
CA PRO A 60 12.42 -11.19 -1.46
C PRO A 60 12.07 -9.92 -2.26
N LEU A 61 11.25 -9.03 -1.69
CA LEU A 61 10.87 -7.79 -2.37
C LEU A 61 12.07 -6.86 -2.55
N LEU A 62 12.92 -6.71 -1.54
CA LEU A 62 14.15 -5.94 -1.62
C LEU A 62 15.09 -6.52 -2.68
N LEU A 63 15.26 -7.85 -2.73
CA LEU A 63 16.05 -8.50 -3.77
C LEU A 63 15.49 -8.26 -5.17
N PHE A 64 14.16 -8.35 -5.33
CA PHE A 64 13.49 -8.04 -6.58
C PHE A 64 13.76 -6.59 -7.01
N LEU A 65 13.55 -5.63 -6.12
CA LEU A 65 13.77 -4.20 -6.38
C LEU A 65 15.22 -3.92 -6.76
N VAL A 66 16.16 -4.45 -5.99
CA VAL A 66 17.60 -4.33 -6.25
C VAL A 66 17.97 -4.88 -7.61
N THR A 67 17.48 -6.08 -7.95
CA THR A 67 17.79 -6.74 -9.23
C THR A 67 17.16 -5.98 -10.39
N LEU A 68 15.93 -5.48 -10.21
CA LEU A 68 15.24 -4.65 -11.19
C LEU A 68 16.01 -3.34 -11.43
N ILE A 69 16.46 -2.69 -10.36
CA ILE A 69 17.31 -1.49 -10.45
C ILE A 69 18.62 -1.82 -11.15
N GLY A 70 19.32 -2.90 -10.77
CA GLY A 70 20.57 -3.32 -11.41
C GLY A 70 20.42 -3.56 -12.91
N PHE A 71 19.34 -4.23 -13.31
CA PHE A 71 18.98 -4.47 -14.70
C PHE A 71 18.76 -3.18 -15.49
N PHE A 72 18.06 -2.19 -14.92
CA PHE A 72 17.88 -0.89 -15.58
C PHE A 72 19.08 0.07 -15.40
N ALA A 73 19.95 -0.16 -14.41
CA ALA A 73 21.09 0.69 -14.06
C ALA A 73 22.36 0.42 -14.88
N GLU A 74 22.41 -0.64 -15.69
CA GLU A 74 23.35 -0.67 -16.84
C GLU A 74 23.12 0.54 -17.78
N ALA A 75 21.93 1.18 -17.74
CA ALA A 75 21.65 2.43 -18.43
C ALA A 75 21.97 3.71 -17.61
N GLY A 76 22.43 3.61 -16.34
CA GLY A 76 22.76 4.78 -15.51
C GLY A 76 23.26 4.45 -14.10
N THR A 77 24.58 4.55 -13.89
CA THR A 77 25.28 4.32 -12.61
C THR A 77 24.82 5.24 -11.48
N GLU A 78 24.37 6.46 -11.79
CA GLU A 78 23.90 7.42 -10.80
C GLU A 78 22.60 6.97 -10.10
N LEU A 79 21.66 6.37 -10.84
CA LEU A 79 20.37 5.91 -10.30
C LEU A 79 20.57 4.85 -9.22
N ARG A 80 21.51 3.92 -9.47
CA ARG A 80 21.91 2.88 -8.51
C ARG A 80 22.51 3.50 -7.25
N SER A 81 23.45 4.44 -7.40
CA SER A 81 24.12 5.08 -6.26
C SER A 81 23.14 5.91 -5.40
N ASN A 82 22.21 6.63 -6.03
CA ASN A 82 21.22 7.45 -5.35
C ASN A 82 20.16 6.62 -4.63
N LEU A 83 19.69 5.53 -5.22
CA LEU A 83 18.73 4.61 -4.59
C LEU A 83 19.36 3.87 -3.40
N LEU A 84 20.60 3.40 -3.54
CA LEU A 84 21.31 2.77 -2.44
C LEU A 84 21.57 3.77 -1.29
N THR A 85 21.92 5.02 -1.62
CA THR A 85 22.07 6.11 -0.64
C THR A 85 20.74 6.46 0.04
N PHE A 86 19.61 6.37 -0.68
CA PHE A 86 18.29 6.55 -0.08
C PHE A 86 17.95 5.38 0.84
N LEU A 87 18.17 4.15 0.40
CA LEU A 87 17.95 2.96 1.21
C LEU A 87 18.80 2.97 2.48
N SER A 88 20.05 3.43 2.44
CA SER A 88 20.89 3.55 3.65
C SER A 88 20.42 4.63 4.63
N ARG A 89 19.60 5.59 4.18
CA ARG A 89 18.94 6.57 5.07
C ARG A 89 17.68 6.04 5.74
N VAL A 90 17.04 5.02 5.14
CA VAL A 90 15.76 4.46 5.60
C VAL A 90 15.95 3.13 6.33
N VAL A 91 16.97 2.35 5.95
CA VAL A 91 17.26 1.02 6.48
C VAL A 91 18.46 1.09 7.44
N PRO A 92 18.42 0.43 8.62
CA PRO A 92 19.54 0.37 9.55
C PRO A 92 20.85 -0.11 8.89
N ALA A 93 22.00 0.42 9.34
CA ALA A 93 23.30 0.19 8.71
C ALA A 93 23.62 -1.30 8.49
N SER A 94 23.28 -2.18 9.43
CA SER A 94 23.49 -3.64 9.33
C SER A 94 22.68 -4.30 8.20
N ALA A 95 21.44 -3.87 7.99
CA ALA A 95 20.62 -4.32 6.88
C ALA A 95 21.02 -3.65 5.57
N SER A 96 21.51 -2.41 5.60
CA SER A 96 22.06 -1.76 4.40
C SER A 96 23.28 -2.52 3.87
N THR A 97 24.22 -2.93 4.74
CA THR A 97 25.40 -3.70 4.31
C THR A 97 24.98 -4.99 3.65
N LEU A 98 24.07 -5.76 4.27
CA LEU A 98 23.56 -6.99 3.69
C LEU A 98 22.89 -6.76 2.33
N ILE A 99 22.10 -5.69 2.19
CA ILE A 99 21.53 -5.27 0.90
C ILE A 99 22.66 -4.95 -0.08
N TYR A 100 23.65 -4.13 0.27
CA TYR A 100 24.78 -3.78 -0.60
C TYR A 100 25.55 -5.01 -1.08
N THR A 101 25.94 -5.92 -0.18
CA THR A 101 26.65 -7.14 -0.56
C THR A 101 25.79 -8.00 -1.46
N THR A 102 24.51 -8.18 -1.14
CA THR A 102 23.62 -8.97 -2.00
C THR A 102 23.35 -8.27 -3.34
N VAL A 103 23.27 -6.93 -3.41
CA VAL A 103 23.18 -6.18 -4.66
C VAL A 103 24.40 -6.44 -5.52
N ASP A 104 25.60 -6.29 -4.95
CA ASP A 104 26.84 -6.40 -5.70
C ASP A 104 27.11 -7.84 -6.13
N GLU A 105 26.90 -8.80 -5.24
CA GLU A 105 27.00 -10.23 -5.54
C GLU A 105 25.94 -10.67 -6.56
N THR A 106 24.71 -10.18 -6.45
CA THR A 106 23.65 -10.51 -7.41
C THR A 106 23.92 -9.87 -8.75
N ALA A 107 24.26 -8.57 -8.79
CA ALA A 107 24.55 -7.82 -10.02
C ALA A 107 25.79 -8.37 -10.74
N ALA A 108 26.85 -8.71 -10.01
CA ALA A 108 28.07 -9.27 -10.60
C ALA A 108 27.88 -10.69 -11.16
N ASN A 109 26.84 -11.41 -10.72
CA ASN A 109 26.53 -12.78 -11.18
C ASN A 109 25.23 -12.86 -12.00
N ALA A 110 24.66 -11.71 -12.39
CA ALA A 110 23.32 -11.57 -12.96
C ALA A 110 23.25 -11.85 -14.48
N GLU A 111 23.83 -12.95 -14.96
CA GLU A 111 23.82 -13.24 -16.40
C GLU A 111 22.75 -14.27 -16.79
N GLY A 112 21.98 -13.95 -17.84
CA GLY A 112 21.08 -14.86 -18.54
C GLY A 112 19.95 -15.43 -17.67
N VAL A 113 19.78 -16.75 -17.70
CA VAL A 113 18.64 -17.48 -17.10
C VAL A 113 18.57 -17.33 -15.57
N ARG A 114 19.72 -17.16 -14.88
CA ARG A 114 19.79 -17.09 -13.41
C ARG A 114 19.13 -15.83 -12.85
N LEU A 115 19.29 -14.69 -13.55
CA LEU A 115 18.64 -13.42 -13.20
C LEU A 115 17.12 -13.58 -13.24
N TRP A 116 16.58 -14.14 -14.33
CA TRP A 116 15.14 -14.36 -14.48
C TRP A 116 14.58 -15.32 -13.43
N LEU A 117 15.29 -16.40 -13.13
CA LEU A 117 14.90 -17.32 -12.05
C LEU A 117 14.91 -16.63 -10.68
N GLY A 118 15.88 -15.77 -10.41
CA GLY A 118 15.95 -14.95 -9.20
C GLY A 118 14.78 -13.99 -9.07
N LEU A 119 14.47 -13.24 -10.14
CA LEU A 119 13.33 -12.32 -10.17
C LEU A 119 11.99 -13.03 -9.96
N ILE A 120 11.77 -14.15 -10.66
CA ILE A 120 10.52 -14.94 -10.53
C ILE A 120 10.40 -15.49 -9.11
N SER A 121 11.47 -16.03 -8.55
CA SER A 121 11.48 -16.58 -7.18
C SER A 121 11.24 -15.47 -6.16
N ALA A 122 11.90 -14.33 -6.30
CA ALA A 122 11.75 -13.18 -5.43
C ALA A 122 10.30 -12.65 -5.46
N LEU A 123 9.72 -12.52 -6.65
CA LEU A 123 8.33 -12.09 -6.82
C LEU A 123 7.34 -13.09 -6.22
N TRP A 124 7.61 -14.39 -6.39
CA TRP A 124 6.81 -15.46 -5.80
C TRP A 124 6.78 -15.37 -4.27
N PHE A 125 7.93 -15.27 -3.60
CA PHE A 125 7.98 -15.16 -2.14
C PHE A 125 7.45 -13.81 -1.64
N SER A 126 7.64 -12.73 -2.40
CA SER A 126 7.05 -11.42 -2.10
C SER A 126 5.52 -11.45 -2.10
N SER A 127 4.92 -12.29 -2.96
CA SER A 127 3.45 -12.41 -3.05
C SER A 127 2.79 -12.95 -1.78
N LEU A 128 3.54 -13.62 -0.88
CA LEU A 128 2.99 -14.20 0.35
C LEU A 128 2.31 -13.15 1.26
N GLY A 129 2.91 -11.97 1.40
CA GLY A 129 2.32 -10.85 2.13
C GLY A 129 0.99 -10.40 1.55
N ILE A 130 0.86 -10.41 0.23
CA ILE A 130 -0.40 -10.06 -0.44
C ILE A 130 -1.45 -11.16 -0.26
N VAL A 131 -1.07 -12.44 -0.30
CA VAL A 131 -2.01 -13.54 -0.01
C VAL A 131 -2.56 -13.43 1.41
N ALA A 132 -1.70 -13.17 2.41
CA ALA A 132 -2.13 -12.95 3.79
C ALA A 132 -3.01 -11.70 3.93
N LEU A 133 -2.73 -10.66 3.15
CA LEU A 133 -3.55 -9.44 3.09
C LEU A 133 -4.93 -9.70 2.49
N SER A 134 -5.01 -10.48 1.41
CA SER A 134 -6.27 -10.92 0.82
C SER A 134 -7.13 -11.69 1.81
N GLU A 135 -6.55 -12.66 2.52
CA GLU A 135 -7.25 -13.43 3.55
C GLU A 135 -7.75 -12.55 4.71
N SER A 136 -6.90 -11.64 5.17
CA SER A 136 -7.27 -10.71 6.24
C SER A 136 -8.35 -9.73 5.83
N LEU A 137 -8.33 -9.24 4.59
CA LEU A 137 -9.39 -8.39 4.05
C LEU A 137 -10.69 -9.16 3.83
N ASN A 138 -10.63 -10.38 3.30
CA ASN A 138 -11.79 -11.26 3.20
C ASN A 138 -12.52 -11.40 4.54
N SER A 139 -11.76 -11.61 5.62
CA SER A 139 -12.28 -11.61 7.00
C SER A 139 -12.96 -10.29 7.39
N MET A 140 -12.35 -9.13 7.07
CA MET A 140 -12.96 -7.81 7.35
C MET A 140 -14.28 -7.58 6.60
N TYR A 141 -14.38 -8.07 5.37
CA TYR A 141 -15.60 -8.02 4.55
C TYR A 141 -16.60 -9.14 4.87
N GLY A 142 -16.22 -10.12 5.70
CA GLY A 142 -17.05 -11.26 6.06
C GLY A 142 -17.26 -12.28 4.93
N VAL A 143 -16.37 -12.31 3.94
CA VAL A 143 -16.45 -13.23 2.80
C VAL A 143 -15.42 -14.35 2.90
N GLY A 144 -15.81 -15.56 2.51
CA GLY A 144 -14.89 -16.68 2.37
C GLY A 144 -14.14 -16.62 1.04
N GLU A 145 -12.92 -17.16 1.00
CA GLU A 145 -12.15 -17.25 -0.25
C GLU A 145 -12.69 -18.40 -1.13
N SER A 146 -13.11 -18.08 -2.36
CA SER A 146 -13.59 -19.08 -3.34
C SER A 146 -12.66 -19.26 -4.53
N ARG A 147 -11.67 -18.38 -4.70
CA ARG A 147 -10.74 -18.46 -5.82
C ARG A 147 -9.84 -19.69 -5.64
N PRO A 148 -9.57 -20.46 -6.70
CA PRO A 148 -8.57 -21.50 -6.64
C PRO A 148 -7.19 -20.89 -6.36
N TRP A 149 -6.32 -21.65 -5.70
CA TRP A 149 -5.01 -21.17 -5.20
C TRP A 149 -4.17 -20.42 -6.25
N TRP A 150 -4.24 -20.84 -7.52
CA TRP A 150 -3.48 -20.23 -8.62
C TRP A 150 -4.02 -18.85 -9.01
N ARG A 151 -5.34 -18.60 -8.92
CA ARG A 151 -5.93 -17.27 -9.16
C ARG A 151 -5.57 -16.30 -8.04
N ILE A 152 -5.62 -16.77 -6.79
CA ILE A 152 -5.16 -15.98 -5.63
C ILE A 152 -3.70 -15.59 -5.85
N ARG A 153 -2.85 -16.55 -6.19
CA ARG A 153 -1.42 -16.31 -6.42
C ARG A 153 -1.17 -15.34 -7.58
N LEU A 154 -1.87 -15.49 -8.71
CA LEU A 154 -1.73 -14.60 -9.85
C LEU A 154 -2.18 -13.17 -9.53
N SER A 155 -3.30 -13.03 -8.81
CA SER A 155 -3.77 -11.72 -8.33
C SER A 155 -2.78 -11.08 -7.34
N ALA A 156 -2.18 -11.88 -6.46
CA ALA A 156 -1.19 -11.42 -5.50
C ALA A 156 0.10 -10.95 -6.18
N ILE A 157 0.56 -11.68 -7.20
CA ILE A 157 1.72 -11.30 -8.03
C ILE A 157 1.42 -10.01 -8.80
N GLY A 158 0.26 -9.92 -9.47
CA GLY A 158 -0.12 -8.70 -10.20
C GLY A 158 -0.21 -7.48 -9.27
N LEU A 159 -0.79 -7.65 -8.09
CA LEU A 159 -0.94 -6.58 -7.10
C LEU A 159 0.42 -6.15 -6.53
N ILE A 160 1.30 -7.07 -6.11
CA ILE A 160 2.63 -6.67 -5.62
C ILE A 160 3.46 -5.98 -6.71
N THR A 161 3.38 -6.42 -7.96
CA THR A 161 4.05 -5.76 -9.08
C THR A 161 3.50 -4.35 -9.30
N ALA A 162 2.19 -4.15 -9.27
CA ALA A 162 1.59 -2.82 -9.38
C ALA A 162 2.02 -1.91 -8.21
N LEU A 163 2.03 -2.42 -6.99
CA LEU A 163 2.50 -1.67 -5.81
C LEU A 163 3.98 -1.28 -5.93
N VAL A 164 4.83 -2.19 -6.43
CA VAL A 164 6.25 -1.89 -6.70
C VAL A 164 6.37 -0.75 -7.72
N ILE A 165 5.61 -0.79 -8.81
CA ILE A 165 5.64 0.28 -9.83
C ILE A 165 5.23 1.62 -9.22
N LEU A 166 4.18 1.67 -8.39
CA LEU A 166 3.75 2.89 -7.73
C LEU A 166 4.80 3.43 -6.75
N ILE A 167 5.42 2.55 -5.95
CA ILE A 167 6.50 2.92 -5.02
C ILE A 167 7.70 3.47 -5.80
N MET A 168 8.13 2.79 -6.87
CA MET A 168 9.23 3.24 -7.71
C MET A 168 8.91 4.59 -8.38
N SER A 169 7.69 4.78 -8.87
CA SER A 169 7.24 6.05 -9.46
C SER A 169 7.28 7.19 -8.44
N ALA A 170 6.77 6.94 -7.23
CA ALA A 170 6.81 7.92 -6.14
C ALA A 170 8.25 8.27 -5.72
N LEU A 171 9.14 7.27 -5.65
CA LEU A 171 10.56 7.47 -5.36
C LEU A 171 11.27 8.28 -6.44
N LEU A 172 11.02 7.99 -7.71
CA LEU A 172 11.61 8.73 -8.84
C LEU A 172 11.16 10.19 -8.83
N ILE A 173 9.88 10.46 -8.57
CA ILE A 173 9.35 11.83 -8.48
C ILE A 173 9.93 12.56 -7.25
N MET A 174 10.14 11.87 -6.13
CA MET A 174 10.73 12.49 -4.95
C MET A 174 12.22 12.78 -5.13
N LEU A 175 12.96 11.87 -5.79
CA LEU A 175 14.40 11.99 -6.01
C LEU A 175 14.75 12.98 -7.13
N TYR A 176 14.14 12.80 -8.31
CA TYR A 176 14.42 13.60 -9.50
C TYR A 176 13.44 14.75 -9.70
N GLY A 177 12.42 14.89 -8.86
CA GLY A 177 11.44 15.94 -9.09
C GLY A 177 12.05 17.33 -8.99
N GLY A 178 13.13 17.57 -8.26
CA GLY A 178 13.83 18.87 -8.30
C GLY A 178 14.30 19.23 -9.72
N GLU A 179 14.91 18.27 -10.43
CA GLU A 179 15.39 18.44 -11.81
C GLU A 179 14.24 18.53 -12.81
N ILE A 180 13.19 17.72 -12.64
CA ILE A 180 11.96 17.78 -13.44
C ILE A 180 11.31 19.16 -13.27
N GLY A 181 11.21 19.64 -12.04
CA GLY A 181 10.65 20.94 -11.70
C GLY A 181 11.47 22.09 -12.29
N ALA A 182 12.79 22.00 -12.23
CA ALA A 182 13.70 22.98 -12.85
C ALA A 182 13.54 23.02 -14.38
N SER A 183 13.49 21.85 -15.04
CA SER A 183 13.32 21.74 -16.49
C SER A 183 11.99 22.33 -16.96
N ILE A 184 10.91 22.10 -16.20
CA ILE A 184 9.59 22.68 -16.49
C ILE A 184 9.61 24.20 -16.18
N ALA A 185 10.28 24.63 -15.12
CA ALA A 185 10.38 26.05 -14.76
C ALA A 185 11.10 26.89 -15.84
N GLU A 186 12.15 26.33 -16.44
CA GLU A 186 12.85 26.92 -17.57
C GLU A 186 11.93 27.08 -18.80
N TYR A 187 11.08 26.07 -19.07
CA TYR A 187 10.09 26.16 -20.15
C TYR A 187 9.06 27.29 -19.93
N PHE A 188 8.64 27.52 -18.68
CA PHE A 188 7.66 28.57 -18.34
C PHE A 188 8.30 29.93 -17.95
N ASN A 189 9.62 30.06 -18.03
CA ASN A 189 10.37 31.30 -17.80
C ASN A 189 10.12 31.96 -16.42
N GLN A 190 9.76 31.15 -15.40
CA GLN A 190 9.39 31.58 -14.04
C GLN A 190 10.16 30.78 -12.97
N GLY A 191 11.48 30.67 -13.18
CA GLY A 191 12.41 29.72 -12.54
C GLY A 191 12.22 29.50 -11.03
N MET A 192 12.24 30.56 -10.22
CA MET A 192 12.33 30.43 -8.76
C MET A 192 10.97 30.14 -8.08
N PHE A 193 9.89 30.72 -8.60
CA PHE A 193 8.54 30.50 -8.05
C PHE A 193 8.04 29.09 -8.39
N PHE A 194 8.28 28.64 -9.63
CA PHE A 194 7.87 27.31 -10.07
C PHE A 194 8.64 26.19 -9.36
N ALA A 195 9.96 26.31 -9.20
CA ALA A 195 10.75 25.32 -8.48
C ALA A 195 10.29 25.15 -7.02
N SER A 196 10.00 26.25 -6.33
CA SER A 196 9.50 26.23 -4.95
C SER A 196 8.09 25.63 -4.86
N ALA A 197 7.20 25.99 -5.80
CA ALA A 197 5.85 25.43 -5.89
C ALA A 197 5.90 23.92 -6.21
N TRP A 198 6.84 23.48 -7.04
CA TRP A 198 7.01 22.09 -7.41
C TRP A 198 7.39 21.21 -6.20
N THR A 199 8.30 21.67 -5.34
CA THR A 199 8.65 20.96 -4.10
C THR A 199 7.42 20.74 -3.20
N ILE A 200 6.49 21.70 -3.17
CA ILE A 200 5.24 21.56 -2.43
C ILE A 200 4.31 20.54 -3.10
N VAL A 201 4.25 20.51 -4.42
CA VAL A 201 3.38 19.61 -5.22
C VAL A 201 3.85 18.15 -5.20
N GLN A 202 5.14 17.88 -5.03
CA GLN A 202 5.68 16.52 -4.92
C GLN A 202 5.02 15.70 -3.79
N VAL A 203 4.75 16.34 -2.65
CA VAL A 203 4.19 15.66 -1.48
C VAL A 203 2.75 15.17 -1.74
N PRO A 204 1.80 16.01 -2.22
CA PRO A 204 0.49 15.55 -2.68
C PRO A 204 0.55 14.47 -3.75
N ILE A 205 1.47 14.54 -4.70
CA ILE A 205 1.65 13.50 -5.73
C ILE A 205 2.03 12.17 -5.08
N ALA A 206 3.00 12.17 -4.16
CA ALA A 206 3.40 10.98 -3.41
C ALA A 206 2.23 10.41 -2.59
N ILE A 207 1.45 11.26 -1.92
CA ILE A 207 0.22 10.85 -1.21
C ILE A 207 -0.80 10.25 -2.19
N GLY A 208 -0.92 10.81 -3.40
CA GLY A 208 -1.75 10.28 -4.49
C GLY A 208 -1.37 8.84 -4.85
N PHE A 209 -0.08 8.54 -5.01
CA PHE A 209 0.39 7.16 -5.24
C PHE A 209 0.01 6.22 -4.09
N VAL A 210 0.12 6.67 -2.85
CA VAL A 210 -0.26 5.87 -1.67
C VAL A 210 -1.77 5.64 -1.62
N LEU A 211 -2.59 6.64 -1.95
CA LEU A 211 -4.04 6.48 -2.06
C LEU A 211 -4.42 5.47 -3.14
N VAL A 212 -3.80 5.54 -4.32
CA VAL A 212 -4.01 4.56 -5.39
C VAL A 212 -3.56 3.18 -4.95
N ALA A 213 -2.45 3.05 -4.22
CA ALA A 213 -1.99 1.78 -3.67
C ALA A 213 -3.03 1.15 -2.71
N PHE A 214 -3.60 1.94 -1.79
CA PHE A 214 -4.70 1.47 -0.92
C PHE A 214 -5.95 1.11 -1.74
N GLY A 215 -6.29 1.89 -2.76
CA GLY A 215 -7.39 1.59 -3.69
C GLY A 215 -7.20 0.26 -4.42
N LEU A 216 -6.00 0.01 -4.96
CA LEU A 216 -5.63 -1.26 -5.59
C LEU A 216 -5.73 -2.44 -4.62
N ILE A 217 -5.23 -2.26 -3.39
CA ILE A 217 -5.33 -3.28 -2.34
C ILE A 217 -6.80 -3.61 -2.07
N TYR A 218 -7.65 -2.60 -1.85
CA TYR A 218 -9.05 -2.84 -1.54
C TYR A 218 -9.85 -3.40 -2.71
N TYR A 219 -9.42 -3.13 -3.94
CA TYR A 219 -10.09 -3.66 -5.13
C TYR A 219 -9.66 -5.09 -5.48
N PHE A 220 -8.35 -5.36 -5.54
CA PHE A 220 -7.82 -6.62 -6.08
C PHE A 220 -7.56 -7.69 -5.01
N ALA A 221 -7.29 -7.30 -3.76
CA ALA A 221 -6.96 -8.27 -2.73
C ALA A 221 -8.17 -9.11 -2.28
N PRO A 222 -9.33 -8.54 -1.90
CA PRO A 222 -10.46 -9.34 -1.43
C PRO A 222 -11.16 -10.10 -2.57
N ASP A 223 -11.81 -11.21 -2.24
CA ASP A 223 -12.62 -12.03 -3.14
C ASP A 223 -14.05 -11.46 -3.25
N LEU A 224 -14.16 -10.28 -3.86
CA LEU A 224 -15.38 -9.51 -4.02
C LEU A 224 -15.51 -9.00 -5.45
N GLU A 225 -16.71 -9.09 -6.02
CA GLU A 225 -17.04 -8.38 -7.25
C GLU A 225 -17.43 -6.95 -6.89
N GLN A 226 -16.58 -6.01 -7.27
CA GLN A 226 -16.75 -4.60 -6.95
C GLN A 226 -16.40 -3.74 -8.16
N LYS A 227 -16.96 -2.55 -8.23
CA LYS A 227 -16.60 -1.56 -9.25
C LYS A 227 -15.34 -0.81 -8.82
N TRP A 228 -14.51 -0.45 -9.80
CA TRP A 228 -13.27 0.25 -9.55
C TRP A 228 -13.55 1.70 -9.12
N TYR A 229 -13.01 2.08 -7.97
CA TYR A 229 -12.99 3.45 -7.47
C TYR A 229 -11.55 3.84 -7.13
N TRP A 230 -11.08 4.95 -7.71
CA TRP A 230 -9.72 5.43 -7.50
C TRP A 230 -9.41 5.77 -6.04
N ILE A 231 -10.40 6.33 -5.33
CA ILE A 231 -10.29 6.73 -3.93
C ILE A 231 -11.58 6.35 -3.22
N THR A 232 -11.45 5.55 -2.17
CA THR A 232 -12.55 5.18 -1.27
C THR A 232 -12.40 5.90 0.08
N PRO A 233 -13.48 6.14 0.84
CA PRO A 233 -13.38 6.74 2.18
C PRO A 233 -12.43 5.97 3.10
N GLY A 234 -12.45 4.63 3.04
CA GLY A 234 -11.53 3.77 3.75
C GLY A 234 -10.08 3.92 3.31
N SER A 235 -9.80 4.17 2.02
CA SER A 235 -8.44 4.48 1.57
C SER A 235 -7.92 5.79 2.15
N ALA A 236 -8.76 6.83 2.19
CA ALA A 236 -8.38 8.11 2.78
C ALA A 236 -8.09 7.97 4.29
N VAL A 237 -8.97 7.29 5.04
CA VAL A 237 -8.78 7.05 6.47
C VAL A 237 -7.58 6.15 6.74
N GLY A 238 -7.42 5.07 5.96
CA GLY A 238 -6.31 4.13 6.07
C GLY A 238 -4.96 4.81 5.83
N VAL A 239 -4.85 5.64 4.78
CA VAL A 239 -3.63 6.42 4.50
C VAL A 239 -3.38 7.45 5.60
N ALA A 240 -4.39 8.17 6.07
CA ALA A 240 -4.24 9.11 7.16
C ALA A 240 -3.73 8.42 8.44
N LEU A 241 -4.32 7.28 8.81
CA LEU A 241 -3.90 6.50 9.98
C LEU A 241 -2.49 5.96 9.81
N TRP A 242 -2.13 5.45 8.62
CA TRP A 242 -0.78 4.98 8.32
C TRP A 242 0.27 6.09 8.43
N LEU A 243 -0.05 7.30 7.95
CA LEU A 243 0.81 8.49 8.09
C LEU A 243 0.97 8.90 9.56
N ILE A 244 -0.13 8.96 10.32
CA ILE A 244 -0.12 9.28 11.75
C ILE A 244 0.74 8.28 12.51
N VAL A 245 0.52 6.98 12.31
CA VAL A 245 1.29 5.89 12.91
C VAL A 245 2.77 6.04 12.58
N SER A 246 3.11 6.28 11.31
CA SER A 246 4.50 6.42 10.86
C SER A 246 5.18 7.63 11.48
N PHE A 247 4.46 8.75 11.63
CA PHE A 247 4.95 9.93 12.30
C PHE A 247 5.13 9.71 13.81
N VAL A 248 4.13 9.14 14.49
CA VAL A 248 4.19 8.84 15.92
C VAL A 248 5.34 7.88 16.23
N LEU A 249 5.51 6.82 15.44
CA LEU A 249 6.61 5.87 15.62
C LEU A 249 7.97 6.57 15.41
N ARG A 250 8.10 7.43 14.40
CA ARG A 250 9.32 8.22 14.19
C ARG A 250 9.64 9.11 15.39
N VAL A 251 8.65 9.78 15.96
CA VAL A 251 8.82 10.63 17.15
C VAL A 251 9.19 9.78 18.37
N TYR A 252 8.54 8.63 18.55
CA TYR A 252 8.82 7.68 19.63
C TYR A 252 10.29 7.21 19.57
N LEU A 253 10.74 6.71 18.42
CA LEU A 253 12.11 6.21 18.27
C LEU A 253 13.18 7.29 18.53
N ARG A 254 12.92 8.54 18.11
CA ARG A 254 13.84 9.67 18.36
C ARG A 254 14.02 9.97 19.85
N HIS A 255 13.01 9.74 20.69
CA HIS A 255 13.11 9.99 22.13
C HIS A 255 13.66 8.78 22.91
N PHE A 256 13.52 7.57 22.36
CA PHE A 256 13.90 6.32 23.00
C PHE A 256 15.07 5.62 22.28
N ASP A 257 16.03 6.40 21.75
CA ASP A 257 17.21 5.89 21.02
C ASP A 257 18.05 4.88 21.81
N SER A 258 17.89 4.81 23.14
CA SER A 258 18.51 3.81 24.00
C SER A 258 18.02 2.37 23.73
N TYR A 259 16.86 2.18 23.13
CA TYR A 259 16.33 0.83 22.83
C TYR A 259 17.20 0.10 21.81
N SER A 260 17.68 0.82 20.78
CA SER A 260 18.62 0.32 19.78
C SER A 260 20.01 0.05 20.38
N LEU A 261 20.42 0.80 21.41
CA LEU A 261 21.68 0.60 22.12
C LEU A 261 21.67 -0.67 22.98
N THR A 262 20.52 -1.00 23.60
CA THR A 262 20.40 -2.19 24.47
C THR A 262 20.17 -3.47 23.68
N TYR A 263 19.36 -3.43 22.63
CA TYR A 263 18.93 -4.63 21.88
C TYR A 263 19.57 -4.76 20.48
N GLY A 264 20.37 -3.78 20.04
CA GLY A 264 21.10 -3.84 18.77
C GLY A 264 20.21 -4.16 17.56
N SER A 265 20.64 -5.12 16.74
CA SER A 265 19.91 -5.56 15.54
C SER A 265 18.54 -6.17 15.84
N LEU A 266 18.36 -6.80 17.01
CA LEU A 266 17.07 -7.37 17.42
C LEU A 266 16.03 -6.25 17.65
N GLY A 267 16.47 -5.13 18.22
CA GLY A 267 15.61 -3.95 18.42
C GLY A 267 15.06 -3.41 17.10
N ALA A 268 15.89 -3.35 16.06
CA ALA A 268 15.46 -2.91 14.72
C ALA A 268 14.37 -3.81 14.12
N VAL A 269 14.48 -5.14 14.27
CA VAL A 269 13.46 -6.08 13.80
C VAL A 269 12.15 -5.91 14.56
N ILE A 270 12.21 -5.76 15.88
CA ILE A 270 11.01 -5.55 16.72
C ILE A 270 10.29 -4.25 16.32
N VAL A 271 11.03 -3.17 16.12
CA VAL A 271 10.49 -1.87 15.68
C VAL A 271 9.86 -1.98 14.30
N LEU A 272 10.50 -2.68 13.37
CA LEU A 272 9.98 -2.90 12.03
C LEU A 272 8.70 -3.76 12.05
N MET A 273 8.66 -4.83 12.85
CA MET A 273 7.45 -5.63 13.05
C MET A 273 6.33 -4.80 13.67
N LEU A 274 6.64 -3.94 14.65
CA LEU A 274 5.66 -3.01 15.22
C LEU A 274 5.13 -2.04 14.17
N TRP A 275 6.00 -1.51 13.30
CA TRP A 275 5.57 -0.65 12.20
C TRP A 275 4.66 -1.40 11.23
N PHE A 276 5.04 -2.62 10.80
CA PHE A 276 4.20 -3.46 9.93
C PHE A 276 2.87 -3.84 10.59
N TYR A 277 2.88 -4.11 11.89
CA TYR A 277 1.66 -4.37 12.66
C TYR A 277 0.72 -3.17 12.60
N LEU A 278 1.20 -1.97 12.92
CA LEU A 278 0.38 -0.76 12.91
C LEU A 278 -0.04 -0.37 11.47
N ALA A 279 0.80 -0.63 10.48
CA ALA A 279 0.44 -0.47 9.06
C ALA A 279 -0.66 -1.46 8.65
N GLY A 280 -0.57 -2.72 9.10
CA GLY A 280 -1.61 -3.73 8.93
C GLY A 280 -2.93 -3.30 9.58
N VAL A 281 -2.89 -2.75 10.79
CA VAL A 281 -4.08 -2.14 11.44
C VAL A 281 -4.66 -1.04 10.57
N ALA A 282 -3.84 -0.12 10.05
CA ALA A 282 -4.32 0.98 9.21
C ALA A 282 -5.00 0.50 7.92
N ILE A 283 -4.41 -0.49 7.24
CA ILE A 283 -4.97 -1.08 6.02
C ILE A 283 -6.29 -1.82 6.33
N LEU A 284 -6.30 -2.67 7.35
CA LEU A 284 -7.50 -3.46 7.70
C LEU A 284 -8.63 -2.57 8.22
N LEU A 285 -8.32 -1.53 8.98
CA LEU A 285 -9.30 -0.59 9.49
C LEU A 285 -9.94 0.22 8.34
N GLY A 286 -9.16 0.65 7.35
CA GLY A 286 -9.71 1.27 6.15
C GLY A 286 -10.59 0.32 5.33
N GLY A 287 -10.18 -0.95 5.18
CA GLY A 287 -11.01 -1.98 4.53
C GLY A 287 -12.31 -2.26 5.28
N LYS A 288 -12.25 -2.30 6.61
CA LYS A 288 -13.42 -2.49 7.47
C LYS A 288 -14.39 -1.31 7.40
N ILE A 289 -13.89 -0.08 7.34
CA ILE A 289 -14.70 1.12 7.11
C ILE A 289 -15.44 1.01 5.77
N ASN A 290 -14.75 0.63 4.70
CA ASN A 290 -15.39 0.42 3.40
C ASN A 290 -16.51 -0.63 3.48
N SER A 291 -16.25 -1.76 4.15
CA SER A 291 -17.27 -2.80 4.35
C SER A 291 -18.50 -2.31 5.12
N GLU A 292 -18.33 -1.54 6.20
CA GLU A 292 -19.47 -1.02 6.97
C GLU A 292 -20.28 0.03 6.21
N ILE A 293 -19.59 0.88 5.45
CA ILE A 293 -20.22 1.88 4.58
C ILE A 293 -21.03 1.20 3.48
N GLU A 294 -20.46 0.17 2.83
CA GLU A 294 -21.12 -0.60 1.78
C GLU A 294 -22.35 -1.34 2.34
N ASN A 295 -22.21 -2.01 3.48
CA ASN A 295 -23.29 -2.71 4.16
C ASN A 295 -24.43 -1.76 4.58
N ALA A 296 -24.11 -0.55 5.05
CA ALA A 296 -25.13 0.46 5.36
C ALA A 296 -25.83 0.98 4.11
N ALA A 297 -25.07 1.22 3.04
CA ALA A 297 -25.62 1.64 1.75
C ALA A 297 -26.57 0.57 1.17
N ALA A 298 -26.23 -0.71 1.29
CA ALA A 298 -27.07 -1.82 0.84
C ALA A 298 -28.40 -1.86 1.60
N LYS A 299 -28.35 -1.74 2.94
CA LYS A 299 -29.56 -1.66 3.79
C LYS A 299 -30.41 -0.43 3.52
N ALA A 300 -29.81 0.65 3.03
CA ALA A 300 -30.50 1.85 2.59
C ALA A 300 -31.06 1.76 1.16
N GLY A 301 -30.90 0.61 0.47
CA GLY A 301 -31.39 0.39 -0.89
C GLY A 301 -30.58 1.11 -1.98
N VAL A 302 -29.32 1.46 -1.69
CA VAL A 302 -28.43 2.07 -2.69
C VAL A 302 -28.08 1.03 -3.75
N PRO A 303 -28.28 1.31 -5.05
CA PRO A 303 -27.97 0.35 -6.10
C PRO A 303 -26.47 0.02 -6.10
N LEU A 304 -26.14 -1.23 -6.39
CA LEU A 304 -24.77 -1.79 -6.44
C LEU A 304 -24.06 -1.95 -5.09
N ALA A 305 -24.69 -1.55 -3.97
CA ALA A 305 -24.14 -1.80 -2.64
C ALA A 305 -24.47 -3.24 -2.19
N LYS A 306 -23.54 -3.84 -1.44
CA LYS A 306 -23.62 -5.24 -0.99
C LYS A 306 -23.78 -5.30 0.53
N GLU A 307 -24.58 -6.24 0.99
CA GLU A 307 -24.58 -6.56 2.42
C GLU A 307 -23.30 -7.30 2.80
N ARG A 308 -22.97 -7.25 4.10
CA ARG A 308 -21.78 -7.93 4.60
C ARG A 308 -21.86 -9.44 4.31
N GLY A 309 -20.80 -9.98 3.71
CA GLY A 309 -20.72 -11.40 3.32
C GLY A 309 -21.22 -11.70 1.90
N GLU A 310 -21.81 -10.73 1.20
CA GLU A 310 -22.20 -10.89 -0.20
C GLU A 310 -21.03 -10.60 -1.14
N LYS A 311 -20.82 -11.49 -2.11
CA LYS A 311 -19.74 -11.34 -3.10
C LYS A 311 -20.12 -10.52 -4.32
N THR A 312 -21.37 -10.67 -4.77
CA THR A 312 -21.91 -10.10 -6.00
C THR A 312 -22.93 -9.02 -5.67
N ALA A 313 -22.96 -7.94 -6.44
CA ALA A 313 -23.98 -6.91 -6.29
C ALA A 313 -25.36 -7.47 -6.66
N PRO A 314 -26.46 -7.00 -6.02
CA PRO A 314 -27.81 -7.35 -6.43
C PRO A 314 -28.09 -6.85 -7.86
N GLU A 315 -28.74 -7.69 -8.68
CA GLU A 315 -29.14 -7.40 -10.07
C GLU A 315 -30.17 -6.27 -10.18
#